data_AF-A0A3B9XIX6-F1
#
_entry.id   AF-A0A3B9XIX6-F1
#
_cell.length_a   1.000
_cell.length_b   1.000
_cell.length_c   1.000
_cell.angle_alpha   90.00
_cell.angle_beta   90.00
_cell.angle_gamma   90.00
#
_symmetry.space_group_name_H-M   'P 1'
#
loop_
_entity.id
_entity.type
_entity.pdbx_description
1 polymer ?
#
loop_
_entity_poly.entity_id
_entity_poly.type
_entity_poly.pdbx_seq_one_letter_code
_entity_poly.pdbx_strand_id
1 'polypeptide(L)'
;MDYLAQTILDDQQKETLKNLKEVDAGYGVSGLGRFRVSLFYQRGTLRIVIRAIPHVVPTIESLNLPAVLNQIAQVERGLILVTGVTGSGKSSTLAAIVDDINKRTHKHILTLEDPIEY
;
A
#
# COMPACT_ATOMS: atom_id res chain seq x y z
N MET A 1 6.67 -20.26 12.61
CA MET A 1 6.26 -19.59 11.35
C MET A 1 4.82 -19.89 11.03
N ASP A 2 4.41 -21.16 11.11
CA ASP A 2 3.04 -21.60 10.78
C ASP A 2 1.95 -20.93 11.65
N TYR A 3 2.21 -20.76 12.95
CA TYR A 3 1.28 -20.01 13.83
C TYR A 3 1.09 -18.56 13.39
N LEU A 4 2.18 -17.87 13.03
CA LEU A 4 2.11 -16.47 12.58
C LEU A 4 1.30 -16.34 11.28
N ALA A 5 1.48 -17.28 10.36
CA ALA A 5 0.71 -17.32 9.11
C ALA A 5 -0.79 -17.55 9.37
N GLN A 6 -1.14 -18.38 10.35
CA GLN A 6 -2.54 -18.61 10.74
C GLN A 6 -3.20 -17.38 11.37
N THR A 7 -2.43 -16.56 12.10
CA THR A 7 -2.93 -15.33 12.73
C THR A 7 -3.06 -14.17 11.75
N ILE A 8 -2.16 -14.08 10.78
CA ILE A 8 -2.11 -12.95 9.83
C ILE A 8 -3.11 -13.11 8.69
N LEU A 9 -3.28 -14.34 8.20
CA LEU A 9 -4.06 -14.61 7.00
C LEU A 9 -5.51 -14.95 7.30
N ASP A 10 -6.41 -14.44 6.46
CA ASP A 10 -7.78 -14.96 6.37
C ASP A 10 -7.82 -16.33 5.66
N ASP A 11 -9.00 -16.94 5.61
CA ASP A 11 -9.15 -18.29 5.07
C ASP A 11 -8.87 -18.35 3.55
N GLN A 12 -9.25 -17.31 2.80
CA GLN A 12 -8.97 -17.22 1.37
C GLN A 12 -7.46 -17.07 1.10
N GLN A 13 -6.77 -16.28 1.91
CA GLN A 13 -5.32 -16.09 1.85
C GLN A 13 -4.56 -17.35 2.26
N LYS A 14 -5.05 -18.13 3.25
CA LYS A 14 -4.48 -19.44 3.59
C LYS A 14 -4.58 -20.42 2.43
N GLU A 15 -5.73 -20.47 1.74
CA GLU A 15 -5.89 -21.29 0.54
C GLU A 15 -4.94 -20.84 -0.58
N THR A 16 -4.82 -19.53 -0.78
CA THR A 16 -3.89 -18.93 -1.74
C THR A 16 -2.45 -19.36 -1.45
N LEU A 17 -1.99 -19.24 -0.20
CA LEU A 17 -0.65 -19.69 0.21
C LEU A 17 -0.45 -21.20 0.03
N LYS A 18 -1.49 -22.01 0.29
CA LYS A 18 -1.42 -23.47 0.11
C LYS A 18 -1.21 -23.85 -1.35
N ASN A 19 -1.94 -23.19 -2.25
CA ASN A 19 -2.01 -23.48 -3.68
C ASN A 19 -0.86 -22.83 -4.47
N LEU A 20 -0.63 -21.52 -4.28
CA LEU A 20 0.35 -20.73 -5.02
C LEU A 20 1.72 -20.69 -4.35
N LYS A 21 1.83 -21.14 -3.10
CA LYS A 21 3.06 -21.07 -2.29
C LYS A 21 3.55 -19.65 -1.98
N GLU A 22 2.72 -18.64 -2.26
CA GLU A 22 2.94 -17.25 -1.89
C GLU A 22 1.62 -16.53 -1.65
N VAL A 23 1.62 -15.51 -0.79
CA VAL A 23 0.51 -14.58 -0.57
C VAL A 23 1.01 -13.26 0.04
N ASP A 24 0.41 -12.15 -0.37
CA ASP A 24 0.55 -10.84 0.26
C ASP A 24 -0.68 -10.52 1.12
N ALA A 25 -0.47 -9.94 2.30
CA ALA A 25 -1.55 -9.54 3.20
C ALA A 25 -1.24 -8.20 3.88
N GLY A 26 -2.29 -7.44 4.20
CA GLY A 26 -2.23 -6.31 5.11
C GLY A 26 -2.52 -6.76 6.54
N TYR A 27 -1.70 -6.35 7.51
CA TYR A 27 -1.89 -6.69 8.92
C TYR A 27 -1.78 -5.44 9.80
N GLY A 28 -2.82 -5.16 10.59
CA GLY A 28 -2.87 -4.04 11.51
C GLY A 28 -2.72 -4.50 12.96
N VAL A 29 -1.85 -3.83 13.72
CA VAL A 29 -1.66 -4.05 15.16
C VAL A 29 -2.02 -2.76 15.89
N SER A 30 -3.05 -2.84 16.73
CA SER A 30 -3.52 -1.69 17.52
C SER A 30 -2.39 -1.15 18.41
N GLY A 31 -2.19 0.17 18.37
CA GLY A 31 -1.14 0.86 19.13
C GLY A 31 0.29 0.70 18.58
N LEU A 32 0.49 -0.07 17.49
CA LEU A 32 1.82 -0.26 16.89
C LEU A 32 1.86 0.17 15.42
N GLY A 33 0.94 -0.33 14.59
CA GLY A 33 0.76 0.16 13.24
C GLY A 33 0.32 -0.84 12.19
N ARG A 34 0.44 -0.46 10.92
CA ARG A 34 0.07 -1.29 9.76
C ARG A 34 1.32 -1.90 9.11
N PHE A 35 1.15 -3.09 8.55
CA PHE A 35 2.22 -3.85 7.93
C PHE A 35 1.73 -4.51 6.65
N ARG A 36 2.61 -4.55 5.63
CA ARG A 36 2.48 -5.45 4.50
C ARG A 36 3.29 -6.70 4.79
N VAL A 37 2.62 -7.84 4.78
CA VAL A 37 3.20 -9.15 5.08
C VAL A 37 3.21 -9.98 3.82
N SER A 38 4.39 -10.38 3.36
CA SER A 38 4.57 -11.31 2.25
C SER A 38 4.98 -12.67 2.81
N LEU A 39 4.17 -13.71 2.62
CA LEU A 39 4.48 -15.08 3.02
C LEU A 39 4.73 -15.92 1.78
N PHE A 40 5.80 -16.71 1.79
CA PHE A 40 6.14 -17.56 0.65
C PHE A 40 7.00 -18.77 1.07
N TYR A 41 6.98 -19.84 0.28
CA TYR A 41 7.85 -20.99 0.52
C TYR A 41 9.19 -20.83 -0.20
N GLN A 42 10.28 -21.00 0.54
CA GLN A 42 11.63 -21.05 0.00
C GLN A 42 12.30 -22.35 0.45
N ARG A 43 12.74 -23.18 -0.51
CA ARG A 43 13.32 -24.51 -0.26
C ARG A 43 12.44 -25.37 0.65
N GLY A 44 11.13 -25.35 0.40
CA GLY A 44 10.14 -26.11 1.18
C GLY A 44 9.84 -25.55 2.58
N THR A 45 10.47 -24.44 2.99
CA THR A 45 10.24 -23.81 4.29
C THR A 45 9.47 -22.50 4.14
N LEU A 46 8.48 -22.27 4.98
CA LEU A 46 7.73 -21.01 5.00
C LEU A 46 8.62 -19.85 5.47
N ARG A 47 8.64 -18.78 4.68
CA ARG A 47 9.31 -17.51 4.93
C ARG A 47 8.27 -16.39 5.00
N ILE A 48 8.61 -15.35 5.75
CA ILE A 48 7.76 -14.19 5.97
C ILE A 48 8.65 -12.95 5.87
N VAL A 49 8.19 -11.96 5.11
CA VAL A 49 8.76 -10.60 5.07
C VAL A 49 7.69 -9.64 5.56
N ILE A 50 8.04 -8.84 6.56
CA ILE A 50 7.13 -7.84 7.16
C ILE A 50 7.71 -6.47 6.86
N ARG A 51 6.93 -5.61 6.21
CA ARG A 51 7.28 -4.22 5.90
C ARG A 51 6.31 -3.30 6.62
N ALA A 52 6.85 -2.37 7.40
CA ALA A 52 6.03 -1.34 8.03
C ALA A 52 5.42 -0.43 6.97
N ILE A 53 4.14 -0.12 7.14
CA ILE A 53 3.41 0.84 6.33
C ILE A 53 3.40 2.18 7.11
N PRO A 54 3.86 3.29 6.51
CA PRO A 54 3.84 4.60 7.17
C PRO A 54 2.41 5.03 7.51
N HIS A 55 2.21 5.55 8.73
CA HIS A 55 0.91 6.11 9.14
C HIS A 55 0.62 7.49 8.56
N VAL A 56 1.68 8.24 8.28
CA VAL A 56 1.58 9.62 7.82
C VAL A 56 1.71 9.62 6.31
N VAL A 57 0.65 10.04 5.64
CA VAL A 57 0.70 10.29 4.20
C VAL A 57 1.65 11.47 3.97
N PRO A 58 2.69 11.31 3.13
CA PRO A 58 3.61 12.41 2.85
C PRO A 58 2.90 13.49 2.03
N THR A 59 3.29 14.76 2.22
CA THR A 59 2.84 15.85 1.35
C THR A 59 3.72 15.93 0.10
N ILE A 60 3.22 16.58 -0.95
CA ILE A 60 3.97 16.84 -2.20
C ILE A 60 5.30 17.53 -1.88
N GLU A 61 5.30 18.51 -0.97
CA GLU A 61 6.47 19.26 -0.54
C GLU A 61 7.45 18.39 0.25
N SER A 62 6.95 17.54 1.17
CA SER A 62 7.81 16.66 1.99
C SER A 62 8.59 15.64 1.15
N LEU A 63 8.05 15.29 -0.03
CA LEU A 63 8.70 14.43 -1.01
C LEU A 63 9.65 15.19 -1.96
N ASN A 64 9.77 16.51 -1.81
CA ASN A 64 10.48 17.39 -2.75
C ASN A 64 9.98 17.24 -4.20
N LEU A 65 8.67 17.00 -4.37
CA LEU A 65 8.09 16.88 -5.70
C LEU A 65 7.79 18.25 -6.31
N PRO A 66 7.77 18.37 -7.66
CA PRO A 66 7.46 19.63 -8.31
C PRO A 66 6.07 20.16 -7.97
N ALA A 67 5.98 21.47 -7.68
CA ALA A 67 4.73 22.14 -7.31
C ALA A 67 3.61 22.04 -8.37
N VAL A 68 3.93 21.71 -9.62
CA VAL A 68 2.93 21.43 -10.67
C VAL A 68 1.98 20.30 -10.28
N LEU A 69 2.39 19.37 -9.42
CA LEU A 69 1.52 18.29 -8.94
C LEU A 69 0.31 18.81 -8.15
N ASN A 70 0.45 19.96 -7.44
CA ASN A 70 -0.68 20.61 -6.77
C ASN A 70 -1.74 21.10 -7.78
N GLN A 71 -1.33 21.51 -8.98
CA GLN A 71 -2.25 21.89 -10.04
C GLN A 71 -2.89 20.65 -10.68
N ILE A 72 -2.12 19.59 -10.88
CA ILE A 72 -2.62 18.30 -11.40
C ILE A 72 -3.69 17.72 -10.46
N ALA A 73 -3.50 17.81 -9.15
CA ALA A 73 -4.47 17.39 -8.14
C ALA A 73 -5.84 18.12 -8.28
N GLN A 74 -5.84 19.35 -8.81
CA GLN A 74 -7.05 20.17 -8.96
C GLN A 74 -7.79 19.94 -10.28
N VAL A 75 -7.23 19.17 -11.21
CA VAL A 75 -7.90 18.86 -12.48
C VAL A 75 -9.22 18.12 -12.20
N GLU A 76 -10.32 18.59 -12.79
CA GLU A 76 -11.64 18.03 -12.49
C GLU A 76 -11.85 16.61 -13.03
N ARG A 77 -11.28 16.32 -14.21
CA ARG A 77 -11.47 15.08 -14.94
C ARG A 77 -10.24 14.77 -15.78
N GLY A 78 -9.90 13.49 -15.90
CA GLY A 78 -8.81 13.02 -16.73
C GLY A 78 -8.23 11.72 -16.23
N LEU A 79 -7.14 11.29 -16.85
CA LEU A 79 -6.36 10.13 -16.43
C LEU A 79 -4.95 10.59 -16.10
N ILE A 80 -4.51 10.34 -14.87
CA ILE A 80 -3.15 10.58 -14.41
C ILE A 80 -2.46 9.23 -14.24
N LEU A 81 -1.30 9.07 -14.86
CA LEU A 81 -0.49 7.86 -14.77
C LEU A 81 0.81 8.15 -14.02
N VAL A 82 1.01 7.48 -12.89
CA VAL A 82 2.26 7.54 -12.12
C VAL A 82 3.05 6.28 -12.39
N THR A 83 4.19 6.40 -13.09
CA THR A 83 4.98 5.26 -13.58
C THR A 83 6.37 5.22 -12.94
N GLY A 84 7.06 4.09 -13.08
CA GLY A 84 8.40 3.87 -12.51
C GLY A 84 8.61 2.45 -11.99
N VAL A 85 9.87 2.10 -11.72
CA VAL A 85 10.27 0.78 -11.20
C VAL A 85 9.81 0.55 -9.75
N THR A 86 9.88 -0.69 -9.27
CA THR A 86 9.59 -1.00 -7.86
C THR A 86 10.49 -0.19 -6.92
N GLY A 87 9.89 0.39 -5.87
CA GLY A 87 10.62 1.22 -4.90
C GLY A 87 10.89 2.66 -5.35
N SER A 88 10.44 3.10 -6.54
CA SER A 88 10.67 4.46 -7.03
C SER A 88 9.76 5.55 -6.42
N GLY A 89 8.98 5.23 -5.39
CA GLY A 89 8.09 6.19 -4.71
C GLY A 89 6.71 6.41 -5.34
N LYS A 90 6.27 5.57 -6.29
CA LYS A 90 4.96 5.72 -6.97
C LYS A 90 3.78 5.84 -6.00
N SER A 91 3.64 4.88 -5.08
CA SER A 91 2.55 4.86 -4.10
C SER A 91 2.58 6.10 -3.22
N SER A 92 3.77 6.53 -2.77
CA SER A 92 3.94 7.74 -1.96
C SER A 92 3.53 9.00 -2.72
N THR A 93 3.92 9.13 -4.00
CA THR A 93 3.51 10.24 -4.87
C THR A 93 1.99 10.26 -5.08
N LEU A 94 1.40 9.10 -5.37
CA LEU A 94 -0.05 8.99 -5.58
C LEU A 94 -0.82 9.30 -4.30
N ALA A 95 -0.39 8.78 -3.16
CA ALA A 95 -0.97 9.07 -1.85
C ALA A 95 -0.89 10.57 -1.52
N ALA A 96 0.25 11.23 -1.80
CA ALA A 96 0.39 12.67 -1.60
C ALA A 96 -0.58 13.50 -2.46
N ILE A 97 -0.79 13.11 -3.73
CA ILE A 97 -1.74 13.77 -4.63
C ILE A 97 -3.18 13.56 -4.14
N VAL A 98 -3.53 12.32 -3.79
CA VAL A 98 -4.88 11.97 -3.31
C VAL A 98 -5.20 12.67 -1.99
N ASP A 99 -4.23 12.78 -1.08
CA ASP A 99 -4.39 13.50 0.18
C ASP A 99 -4.53 15.03 -0.01
N ASP A 100 -3.84 15.62 -1.00
CA ASP A 100 -4.08 17.03 -1.37
C ASP A 100 -5.52 17.25 -1.88
N ILE A 101 -6.05 16.33 -2.69
CA ILE A 101 -7.47 16.35 -3.13
C ILE A 101 -8.41 16.25 -1.92
N ASN A 102 -8.14 15.31 -1.01
CA ASN A 102 -8.96 15.05 0.17
C ASN A 102 -9.01 16.26 1.13
N LYS A 103 -7.90 17.00 1.24
CA LYS A 103 -7.80 18.19 2.09
C LYS A 103 -8.47 19.43 1.51
N ARG A 104 -8.55 19.56 0.18
CA ARG A 104 -9.00 20.79 -0.50
C ARG A 104 -10.41 20.69 -1.08
N THR A 105 -10.94 19.49 -1.30
CA THR A 105 -12.17 19.30 -2.06
C THR A 105 -13.17 18.38 -1.35
N HIS A 106 -14.46 18.67 -1.49
CA HIS A 106 -15.53 17.79 -1.04
C HIS A 106 -15.92 16.81 -2.16
N LYS A 107 -15.07 15.81 -2.39
CA LYS A 107 -15.26 14.76 -3.40
C LYS A 107 -15.31 13.38 -2.77
N HIS A 108 -15.86 12.41 -3.50
CA HIS A 108 -15.81 11.00 -3.14
C HIS A 108 -14.58 10.35 -3.79
N ILE A 109 -13.62 9.92 -2.97
CA ILE A 109 -12.40 9.22 -3.41
C ILE A 109 -12.59 7.73 -3.17
N LEU A 110 -12.40 6.92 -4.21
CA LEU A 110 -12.43 5.45 -4.13
C LEU A 110 -11.07 4.91 -4.60
N THR A 111 -10.40 4.14 -3.75
CA THR A 111 -9.18 3.41 -4.12
C THR A 111 -9.46 1.91 -4.18
N LEU A 112 -8.78 1.23 -5.09
CA LEU A 112 -8.78 -0.23 -5.21
C LEU A 112 -7.31 -0.66 -5.17
N GLU A 113 -6.92 -1.31 -4.07
CA GLU A 113 -5.53 -1.66 -3.77
C GLU A 113 -5.45 -3.11 -3.27
N ASP A 114 -4.31 -3.76 -3.51
CA ASP A 114 -4.05 -5.14 -3.10
C ASP A 114 -2.58 -5.32 -2.68
N PRO A 115 -2.25 -5.26 -1.37
CA PRO A 115 -3.06 -4.76 -0.25
C PRO A 115 -3.01 -3.22 -0.15
N ILE A 116 -3.91 -2.65 0.65
CA ILE A 116 -3.95 -1.20 0.92
C ILE A 116 -2.65 -0.73 1.57
N GLU A 117 -2.06 0.33 1.01
CA GLU A 117 -0.84 0.95 1.55
C GLU A 117 -1.16 2.12 2.49
N TYR A 118 -1.56 3.30 2.01
CA TYR A 118 -1.72 4.49 2.85
C TYR A 118 -3.10 4.61 3.53
#